data_AF-A0A4R5VG96-F1
#
_entry.id   AF-A0A4R5VG96-F1
#
_cell.length_a   1.000
_cell.length_b   1.000
_cell.length_c   1.000
_cell.angle_alpha   90.00
_cell.angle_beta   90.00
_cell.angle_gamma   90.00
#
_symmetry.space_group_name_H-M   'P 1'
#
loop_
_entity.id
_entity.type
_entity.pdbx_description
1 polymer ?
#
loop_
_entity_poly.entity_id
_entity_poly.type
_entity_poly.pdbx_seq_one_letter_code
_entity_poly.pdbx_strand_id
1 'polypeptide(L)'
;MTEDSFQEYDDDMNALLEAVWGEGFASPGGTDEVDRYLQGVDLTGLTVLDIGCGLGGVDVHLAKHHRVGKVTGIDIDPGLIQRCEGHCQKKPA
;
A
#
# COMPACT_ATOMS: atom_id res chain seq x y z
N MET A 1 -6.28 -13.75 30.04
CA MET A 1 -4.91 -13.42 29.63
C MET A 1 -5.08 -12.50 28.44
N THR A 2 -4.75 -11.22 28.60
CA THR A 2 -4.70 -10.30 27.46
C THR A 2 -3.49 -10.71 26.64
N GLU A 3 -3.72 -11.32 25.49
CA GLU A 3 -2.67 -11.52 24.50
C GLU A 3 -2.22 -10.11 24.09
N ASP A 4 -1.09 -9.68 24.62
CA ASP A 4 -0.43 -8.47 24.16
C ASP A 4 0.10 -8.80 22.77
N SER A 5 -0.73 -8.56 21.75
CA SER A 5 -0.35 -8.77 20.37
C SER A 5 0.73 -7.74 20.05
N PHE A 6 1.97 -8.18 19.91
CA PHE A 6 3.03 -7.35 19.34
C PHE A 6 2.60 -6.95 17.92
N GLN A 7 2.08 -5.73 17.79
CA GLN A 7 1.76 -5.16 16.51
C GLN A 7 3.04 -4.56 15.97
N GLU A 8 3.67 -5.24 15.01
CA GLU A 8 4.96 -4.85 14.43
C GLU A 8 4.91 -3.44 13.79
N TYR A 9 3.73 -3.04 13.34
CA TYR A 9 3.46 -1.76 12.68
C TYR A 9 2.48 -0.93 13.49
N ASP A 10 2.92 -0.45 14.65
CA ASP A 10 2.17 0.56 15.40
C ASP A 10 2.18 1.94 14.70
N ASP A 11 1.41 2.89 15.25
CA ASP A 11 1.23 4.21 14.63
C ASP A 11 2.54 4.99 14.48
N ASP A 12 3.40 4.95 15.49
CA ASP A 12 4.65 5.70 15.50
C ASP A 12 5.64 5.12 14.48
N MET A 13 5.72 3.79 14.39
CA MET A 13 6.54 3.10 13.40
C MET A 13 6.05 3.39 11.97
N ASN A 14 4.73 3.29 11.72
CA ASN A 14 4.16 3.59 10.41
C ASN A 14 4.43 5.02 9.98
N ALA A 15 4.20 6.00 10.87
CA ALA A 15 4.47 7.41 10.57
C ALA A 15 5.95 7.66 10.26
N LEU A 16 6.86 6.99 10.98
CA LEU A 16 8.29 7.06 10.69
C LEU A 16 8.61 6.48 9.31
N LEU A 17 8.07 5.31 8.98
CA LEU A 17 8.31 4.66 7.70
C LEU A 17 7.78 5.48 6.52
N GLU A 18 6.57 6.03 6.63
CA GLU A 18 6.02 6.92 5.61
C GLU A 18 6.86 8.19 5.44
N ALA A 19 7.41 8.74 6.52
CA ALA A 19 8.30 9.90 6.45
C ALA A 19 9.62 9.60 5.73
N VAL A 20 10.10 8.35 5.78
CA VAL A 20 11.35 7.93 5.12
C VAL A 20 11.10 7.47 3.69
N TRP A 21 10.03 6.72 3.44
CA TRP A 21 9.80 5.99 2.18
C TRP A 21 8.68 6.56 1.31
N GLY A 22 7.87 7.46 1.86
CA GLY A 22 6.74 8.10 1.18
C GLY A 22 5.39 7.67 1.74
N GLU A 23 4.38 8.50 1.48
CA GLU A 23 3.01 8.27 1.91
C GLU A 23 2.49 6.90 1.46
N GLY A 24 1.94 6.13 2.39
CA GLY A 24 1.41 4.78 2.20
C GLY A 24 2.47 3.67 2.14
N PHE A 25 3.76 3.97 2.32
CA PHE A 25 4.84 2.97 2.27
C PHE A 25 5.33 2.58 3.66
N ALA A 26 5.06 1.32 4.03
CA ALA A 26 5.61 0.67 5.23
C ALA A 26 6.92 -0.10 4.94
N SER A 27 7.52 0.07 3.76
CA SER A 27 8.73 -0.65 3.36
C SER A 27 9.64 0.21 2.46
N PRO A 28 10.95 -0.12 2.38
CA PRO A 28 11.92 0.67 1.65
C PRO A 28 11.65 0.83 0.16
N GLY A 29 12.02 2.00 -0.37
CA GLY A 29 12.15 2.25 -1.81
C GLY A 29 11.06 3.11 -2.45
N GLY A 30 9.87 3.20 -1.84
CA GLY A 30 8.80 4.08 -2.31
C GLY A 30 8.35 3.80 -3.74
N THR A 31 7.81 4.83 -4.40
CA THR A 31 7.28 4.72 -5.78
C THR A 31 8.35 4.41 -6.82
N ASP A 32 9.56 4.94 -6.66
CA ASP A 32 10.67 4.74 -7.61
C ASP A 32 11.08 3.27 -7.67
N GLU A 33 11.07 2.57 -6.54
CA GLU A 33 11.36 1.15 -6.46
C GLU A 33 10.24 0.30 -7.08
N VAL A 34 8.97 0.69 -6.90
CA VAL A 34 7.83 0.05 -7.57
C VAL A 34 7.97 0.16 -9.09
N ASP A 35 8.27 1.35 -9.60
CA ASP A 35 8.47 1.58 -11.05
C ASP A 35 9.65 0.78 -11.60
N ARG A 36 10.72 0.64 -10.81
CA ARG A 36 11.88 -0.19 -11.16
C ARG A 36 11.50 -1.66 -11.28
N TYR A 37 10.71 -2.20 -10.34
CA TYR A 37 10.27 -3.60 -10.41
C TYR A 37 9.34 -3.88 -11.59
N LEU A 38 8.52 -2.90 -11.98
CA LEU A 38 7.56 -3.02 -13.07
C LEU A 38 8.13 -2.63 -14.44
N GLN A 39 9.43 -2.34 -14.53
CA GLN A 39 10.04 -1.94 -15.78
C GLN A 39 9.82 -2.99 -16.88
N GLY A 40 9.13 -2.58 -17.95
CA GLY A 40 8.82 -3.45 -19.09
C GLY A 40 7.56 -4.30 -18.95
N VAL A 41 6.81 -4.14 -17.85
CA VAL A 41 5.51 -4.79 -17.63
C VAL A 41 4.40 -3.81 -17.98
N ASP A 42 3.51 -4.19 -18.91
CA ASP A 42 2.30 -3.40 -19.21
C ASP A 42 1.12 -3.93 -18.36
N LEU A 43 0.67 -3.10 -17.43
CA LEU A 43 -0.46 -3.41 -16.55
C LEU A 43 -1.79 -2.79 -17.03
N THR A 44 -1.81 -2.18 -18.22
CA THR A 44 -2.95 -1.42 -18.72
C THR A 44 -4.22 -2.30 -18.77
N GLY A 45 -5.25 -1.87 -18.04
CA GLY A 45 -6.55 -2.55 -17.99
C GLY A 45 -6.58 -3.86 -17.21
N LEU A 46 -5.45 -4.31 -16.64
CA LEU A 46 -5.39 -5.56 -15.87
C LEU A 46 -6.02 -5.40 -14.48
N THR A 47 -6.39 -6.53 -13.89
CA THR A 47 -6.73 -6.62 -12.46
C THR A 47 -5.53 -7.17 -11.70
N VAL A 48 -5.05 -6.40 -10.72
CA VAL A 48 -3.88 -6.70 -9.90
C VAL A 48 -4.32 -7.09 -8.49
N LEU A 49 -3.65 -8.10 -7.91
CA LEU A 49 -3.74 -8.47 -6.50
C LEU A 49 -2.41 -8.11 -5.84
N ASP A 50 -2.45 -7.28 -4.81
CA ASP A 50 -1.29 -6.96 -3.96
C ASP A 50 -1.40 -7.72 -2.63
N ILE A 51 -0.35 -8.45 -2.26
CA ILE A 51 -0.32 -9.32 -1.07
C ILE A 51 0.66 -8.72 -0.07
N GLY A 52 0.14 -8.28 1.08
CA GLY A 52 0.87 -7.46 2.04
C GLY A 52 0.84 -5.99 1.64
N CYS A 53 -0.36 -5.48 1.30
CA CYS A 53 -0.51 -4.12 0.76
C CYS A 53 -0.27 -2.99 1.80
N GLY A 54 -0.21 -3.33 3.09
CA GLY A 54 0.05 -2.40 4.18
C GLY A 54 -0.87 -1.18 4.15
N LEU A 55 -0.26 0.01 4.08
CA LEU A 55 -0.97 1.29 4.04
C LEU A 55 -1.44 1.70 2.63
N GLY A 56 -1.21 0.85 1.61
CA GLY A 56 -1.75 1.02 0.26
C GLY A 56 -0.94 1.93 -0.68
N GLY A 57 0.29 2.31 -0.33
CA GLY A 57 1.13 3.18 -1.16
C GLY A 57 1.38 2.61 -2.57
N VAL A 58 1.68 1.32 -2.66
CA VAL A 58 1.85 0.61 -3.94
C VAL A 58 0.53 0.62 -4.73
N ASP A 59 -0.57 0.20 -4.12
CA ASP A 59 -1.89 0.15 -4.76
C ASP A 59 -2.29 1.50 -5.38
N VAL A 60 -2.15 2.58 -4.62
CA VAL A 60 -2.46 3.95 -5.06
C VAL A 60 -1.52 4.36 -6.20
N HIS A 61 -0.24 4.03 -6.11
CA HIS A 61 0.72 4.32 -7.17
C HIS A 61 0.38 3.60 -8.47
N LEU A 62 0.05 2.31 -8.40
CA LEU A 62 -0.39 1.53 -9.56
C LEU A 62 -1.66 2.11 -10.18
N ALA A 63 -2.65 2.43 -9.35
CA ALA A 63 -3.93 3.01 -9.79
C ALA A 63 -3.75 4.35 -10.52
N LYS A 64 -2.83 5.19 -10.05
CA LYS A 64 -2.59 6.53 -10.63
C LYS A 64 -1.68 6.51 -11.85
N HIS A 65 -0.66 5.66 -11.86
CA HIS A 65 0.46 5.78 -12.81
C HIS A 65 0.60 4.62 -13.81
N HIS A 66 0.00 3.46 -13.53
CA HIS A 66 0.18 2.24 -14.34
C HIS A 66 -1.04 1.83 -15.16
N ARG A 67 -2.09 2.67 -15.22
CA ARG A 67 -3.33 2.43 -16.00
C ARG A 67 -4.00 1.09 -15.73
N VAL A 68 -3.78 0.53 -14.54
CA VAL A 68 -4.44 -0.69 -14.08
C VAL A 68 -5.96 -0.50 -14.10
N GLY A 69 -6.68 -1.56 -14.48
CA GLY A 69 -8.14 -1.53 -14.48
C GLY A 69 -8.70 -1.58 -13.04
N LYS A 70 -8.07 -2.41 -12.20
CA LYS A 70 -8.43 -2.56 -10.77
C LYS A 70 -7.22 -3.08 -9.99
N VAL A 71 -7.04 -2.59 -8.77
CA VAL A 71 -6.14 -3.17 -7.78
C VAL A 71 -6.96 -3.67 -6.60
N THR A 72 -6.59 -4.81 -6.04
CA THR A 72 -7.15 -5.33 -4.78
C THR A 72 -5.97 -5.64 -3.87
N GLY A 73 -5.80 -4.85 -2.81
CA GLY A 73 -4.82 -5.11 -1.77
C GLY A 73 -5.40 -6.03 -0.69
N ILE A 74 -4.58 -6.94 -0.19
CA ILE A 74 -4.87 -7.72 1.01
C ILE A 74 -3.72 -7.61 1.99
N ASP A 75 -4.05 -7.54 3.28
CA ASP A 75 -3.09 -7.58 4.37
C ASP A 75 -3.66 -8.42 5.51
N ILE A 76 -2.78 -9.03 6.31
CA ILE A 76 -3.17 -9.79 7.49
C ILE A 76 -3.49 -8.87 8.67
N ASP A 77 -2.90 -7.67 8.71
CA ASP A 77 -3.15 -6.69 9.77
C ASP A 77 -4.37 -5.81 9.43
N PRO A 78 -5.52 -6.01 10.10
CA PRO A 78 -6.70 -5.19 9.86
C PRO A 78 -6.49 -3.70 10.23
N GLY A 79 -5.55 -3.41 11.14
CA GLY A 79 -5.18 -2.05 11.52
C GLY A 79 -4.48 -1.29 10.40
N LEU A 80 -3.70 -1.97 9.56
CA LEU A 80 -3.10 -1.34 8.36
C LEU A 80 -4.16 -1.07 7.30
N ILE A 81 -5.07 -2.02 7.07
CA ILE A 81 -6.20 -1.84 6.13
C ILE A 81 -7.08 -0.65 6.55
N GLN A 82 -7.38 -0.51 7.84
CA GLN A 82 -8.18 0.62 8.32
C GLN A 82 -7.49 1.97 8.07
N ARG A 83 -6.16 2.05 8.21
CA ARG A 83 -5.39 3.27 7.99
C ARG A 83 -5.23 3.61 6.50
N CYS A 84 -5.12 2.59 5.65
CA CYS A 84 -5.10 2.72 4.19
C CYS A 84 -6.29 3.55 3.66
N GLU A 85 -7.46 3.48 4.31
CA GLU A 85 -8.63 4.28 3.93
C GLU A 85 -8.38 5.81 3.97
N GLY A 86 -7.43 6.27 4.79
CA GLY A 86 -7.01 7.68 4.84
C GLY A 86 -6.23 8.14 3.60
N HIS A 87 -5.56 7.22 2.91
CA HIS A 87 -4.73 7.49 1.73
C HIS A 87 -5.48 7.23 0.41
N CYS A 88 -6.62 6.54 0.47
CA CYS A 88 -7.45 6.23 -0.68
C CYS A 88 -8.55 7.29 -0.90
N GLN A 89 -8.60 7.90 -2.09
CA GLN A 89 -9.79 8.64 -2.50
C GLN A 89 -10.90 7.66 -2.88
N LYS A 90 -12.01 7.67 -2.12
CA LYS A 90 -13.22 6.94 -2.52
C LYS A 90 -13.69 7.48 -3.86
N LYS A 91 -13.82 6.60 -4.85
CA LYS A 91 -14.43 6.96 -6.14
C LYS A 91 -15.85 7.47 -5.84
N PRO A 92 -16.21 8.71 -6.25
CA PRO A 92 -17.58 9.19 -6.04
C PRO A 92 -18.54 8.23 -6.75
N ALA A 93 -19.67 7.97 -6.09
CA ALA A 93 -20.72 7.08 -6.57
C ALA A 93 -21.30 7.54 -7.91
#